data_AF-A0A9D8C4U4-F1
#
_entry.id   AF-A0A9D8C4U4-F1
#
_cell.length_a   1.000
_cell.length_b   1.000
_cell.length_c   1.000
_cell.angle_alpha   90.00
_cell.angle_beta   90.00
_cell.angle_gamma   90.00
#
_symmetry.space_group_name_H-M   'P 1'
#
loop_
_entity.id
_entity.type
_entity.pdbx_description
1 polymer ?
#
loop_
_entity_poly.entity_id
_entity_poly.type
_entity_poly.pdbx_seq_one_letter_code
_entity_poly.pdbx_strand_id
1 'polypeptide(L)'
;MATAGLAVVAGPATPADDALPGPVQATAVTVVDGDTFDARARVWLGQEVSIRVRLLGIDAPELRGACAAERAAALAARETLKRAVLGAAVQLWDVRWDKYGG
;
A
#
# COMPACT_ATOMS: atom_id res chain seq x y z
N MET A 1 -19.95 47.54 -8.97
CA MET A 1 -19.26 46.23 -9.07
C MET A 1 -19.83 45.35 -7.98
N ALA A 2 -20.67 44.37 -8.33
CA ALA A 2 -21.30 43.47 -7.37
C ALA A 2 -20.33 42.33 -7.01
N THR A 3 -19.96 42.22 -5.74
CA THR A 3 -19.20 41.09 -5.20
C THR A 3 -20.15 39.91 -4.99
N ALA A 4 -20.01 38.86 -5.81
CA ALA A 4 -20.70 37.60 -5.57
C ALA A 4 -19.99 36.86 -4.43
N GLY A 5 -20.67 36.70 -3.29
CA GLY A 5 -20.19 35.87 -2.19
C GLY A 5 -20.44 34.40 -2.49
N LEU A 6 -19.38 33.59 -2.51
CA LEU A 6 -19.48 32.13 -2.58
C LEU A 6 -19.82 31.59 -1.19
N ALA A 7 -21.03 31.04 -1.03
CA ALA A 7 -21.40 30.28 0.15
C ALA A 7 -20.99 28.82 -0.03
N VAL A 8 -20.03 28.34 0.79
CA VAL A 8 -19.73 26.92 0.90
C VAL A 8 -20.67 26.33 1.95
N VAL A 9 -21.55 25.42 1.52
CA VAL A 9 -22.40 24.65 2.43
C VAL A 9 -21.68 23.34 2.72
N ALA A 10 -21.18 23.17 3.94
CA ALA A 10 -20.65 21.90 4.40
C ALA A 10 -21.83 20.94 4.65
N GLY A 11 -21.95 19.89 3.83
CA GLY A 11 -22.85 18.77 4.08
C GLY A 11 -22.32 17.87 5.21
N PRO A 12 -23.16 17.01 5.79
CA PRO A 12 -22.72 16.06 6.81
C PRO A 12 -21.65 15.14 6.21
N ALA A 13 -20.47 15.10 6.83
CA ALA A 13 -19.45 14.14 6.49
C ALA A 13 -19.93 12.75 6.92
N THR A 14 -20.24 11.88 5.95
CA THR A 14 -20.22 10.44 6.19
C THR A 14 -18.83 10.09 6.72
N PRO A 15 -18.67 9.25 7.75
CA PRO A 15 -17.35 8.70 8.07
C PRO A 15 -16.85 8.07 6.76
N ALA A 16 -15.78 8.65 6.21
CA ALA A 16 -15.16 8.08 5.03
C ALA A 16 -14.80 6.66 5.41
N ASP A 17 -15.20 5.67 4.61
CA ASP A 17 -14.47 4.42 4.63
C ASP A 17 -13.00 4.83 4.49
N ASP A 18 -12.16 4.36 5.41
CA ASP A 18 -10.72 4.58 5.47
C ASP A 18 -9.97 4.02 4.23
N ALA A 19 -10.73 3.66 3.19
CA ALA A 19 -10.27 3.20 1.90
C ALA A 19 -9.82 4.38 1.04
N LEU A 20 -8.59 4.31 0.56
CA LEU A 20 -8.09 5.25 -0.44
C LEU A 20 -8.80 4.97 -1.77
N PRO A 21 -9.42 5.99 -2.40
CA PRO A 21 -9.96 5.84 -3.75
C PRO A 21 -8.81 5.52 -4.71
N GLY A 22 -8.87 4.35 -5.34
CA GLY A 22 -7.77 3.80 -6.14
C GLY A 22 -8.26 3.10 -7.41
N PRO A 23 -7.39 3.02 -8.44
CA PRO A 23 -6.03 2.53 -8.25
C PRO A 23 -5.01 3.60 -7.86
N VAL A 24 -4.22 3.32 -6.82
CA VAL A 24 -3.09 4.15 -6.40
C VAL A 24 -1.85 3.71 -7.16
N GLN A 25 -1.21 4.64 -7.87
CA GLN A 25 0.05 4.38 -8.58
C GLN A 25 1.23 4.45 -7.61
N ALA A 26 2.06 3.42 -7.60
CA ALA A 26 3.26 3.37 -6.77
C ALA A 26 4.41 2.65 -7.48
N THR A 27 5.61 2.73 -6.91
CA THR A 27 6.76 1.91 -7.27
C THR A 27 7.14 1.04 -6.09
N ALA A 28 7.29 -0.27 -6.28
CA ALA A 28 7.79 -1.13 -5.22
C ALA A 28 9.30 -0.91 -5.05
N VAL A 29 9.72 -0.51 -3.86
CA VAL A 29 11.12 -0.14 -3.56
C VAL A 29 11.86 -1.30 -2.89
N THR A 30 11.19 -1.99 -1.96
CA THR A 30 11.77 -3.09 -1.19
C THR A 30 10.73 -4.16 -0.98
N VAL A 31 11.11 -5.44 -1.05
CA VAL A 31 10.25 -6.55 -0.62
C VAL A 31 10.70 -7.08 0.73
N VAL A 32 9.79 -7.02 1.69
CA VAL A 32 10.00 -7.40 3.08
C VAL A 32 9.80 -8.91 3.22
N ASP A 33 8.59 -9.37 2.90
CA ASP A 33 8.15 -10.78 3.01
C ASP A 33 7.45 -11.24 1.73
N GLY A 34 6.84 -12.42 1.74
CA GLY A 34 6.15 -12.98 0.55
C GLY A 34 4.82 -12.32 0.21
N ASP A 35 4.27 -11.48 1.10
CA ASP A 35 3.01 -10.75 0.95
C ASP A 35 3.17 -9.23 1.21
N THR A 36 4.35 -8.79 1.62
CA THR A 36 4.58 -7.44 2.15
C THR A 36 5.75 -6.75 1.48
N PHE A 37 5.54 -5.52 1.00
CA PHE A 37 6.57 -4.72 0.34
C PHE A 37 6.42 -3.23 0.66
N ASP A 38 7.53 -2.49 0.61
CA ASP A 38 7.52 -1.04 0.76
C ASP A 38 7.28 -0.40 -0.63
N ALA A 39 6.25 0.43 -0.73
CA ALA A 39 5.83 1.11 -1.94
C ALA A 39 6.07 2.62 -1.80
N ARG A 40 6.50 3.26 -2.89
CA ARG A 40 6.62 4.71 -2.98
C ARG A 40 5.56 5.24 -3.92
N ALA A 41 4.60 5.99 -3.37
CA ALA A 41 3.49 6.57 -4.13
C ALA A 41 3.65 8.08 -4.22
N ARG A 42 3.42 8.64 -5.41
CA ARG A 42 3.37 10.10 -5.59
C ARG A 42 1.99 10.60 -5.17
N VAL A 43 1.96 11.51 -4.21
CA VAL A 43 0.71 12.12 -3.71
C VAL A 43 0.48 13.53 -4.24
N TRP A 44 1.57 14.22 -4.64
CA TRP A 44 1.50 15.54 -5.28
C TRP A 44 2.77 15.84 -6.09
N LEU A 45 2.81 17.00 -6.75
CA LEU A 45 3.99 17.51 -7.45
C LEU A 45 5.18 17.59 -6.48
N GLY A 46 6.24 16.83 -6.78
CA GLY A 46 7.44 16.76 -5.95
C GLY A 46 7.26 16.06 -4.59
N GLN A 47 6.07 15.50 -4.29
CA GLN A 47 5.79 14.86 -3.00
C GLN A 47 5.50 13.37 -3.19
N GLU A 48 6.23 12.56 -2.45
CA GLU A 48 6.11 11.11 -2.44
C GLU A 48 5.99 10.63 -1.00
N VAL A 49 5.16 9.62 -0.79
CA VAL A 49 5.06 8.90 0.49
C VAL A 49 5.62 7.51 0.29
N SER A 50 6.38 7.03 1.28
CA SER A 50 6.79 5.63 1.35
C SER A 50 5.95 4.94 2.40
N ILE A 51 5.27 3.87 2.02
CA ILE A 51 4.36 3.12 2.88
C ILE A 51 4.58 1.62 2.71
N ARG A 52 4.39 0.87 3.80
CA ARG A 52 4.40 -0.58 3.76
C ARG A 52 3.04 -1.08 3.31
N VAL A 53 3.01 -1.86 2.24
CA VAL A 53 1.80 -2.45 1.67
C VAL A 53 1.80 -3.94 1.93
N ARG A 54 0.69 -4.44 2.48
CA ARG A 54 0.42 -5.88 2.63
C ARG A 54 -0.65 -6.31 1.63
N LEU A 55 -0.39 -7.39 0.91
CA LEU A 55 -1.34 -7.94 -0.06
C LEU A 55 -2.49 -8.65 0.66
N LEU A 56 -3.70 -8.13 0.51
CA LEU A 56 -4.90 -8.72 1.08
C LEU A 56 -5.14 -10.13 0.50
N GLY A 57 -5.48 -11.08 1.37
CA GLY A 57 -5.77 -12.47 0.98
C GLY A 57 -4.53 -13.32 0.69
N ILE A 58 -3.32 -12.79 0.88
CA ILE A 58 -2.07 -13.53 0.79
C ILE A 58 -1.41 -13.50 2.17
N ASP A 59 -1.09 -14.68 2.71
CA ASP A 59 -0.38 -14.84 3.98
C ASP A 59 0.86 -15.70 3.74
N ALA A 60 2.02 -15.05 3.72
CA ALA A 60 3.29 -15.72 3.48
C ALA A 60 3.94 -16.12 4.81
N PRO A 61 4.67 -17.26 4.87
CA PRO A 61 5.45 -17.59 6.04
C PRO A 61 6.49 -16.51 6.36
N GLU A 62 6.66 -16.24 7.65
CA GLU A 62 7.62 -15.26 8.16
C GLU A 62 9.07 -15.74 8.00
N LEU A 63 9.97 -14.86 7.58
CA LEU A 63 11.41 -15.19 7.45
C LEU A 63 12.07 -15.61 8.78
N ARG A 64 11.50 -15.16 9.90
CA ARG A 64 11.97 -15.47 11.26
C ARG A 64 11.31 -16.73 11.85
N GLY A 65 10.66 -17.55 11.02
CA GLY A 65 10.05 -18.82 11.42
C GLY A 65 11.01 -19.76 12.15
N ALA A 66 10.46 -20.55 13.07
CA ALA A 66 11.23 -21.40 13.97
C ALA A 66 11.86 -22.58 13.22
N CYS A 67 11.17 -23.17 12.24
CA CYS A 67 11.65 -24.34 11.53
C CYS A 67 12.33 -24.01 10.18
N ALA A 68 13.22 -24.89 9.73
CA ALA A 68 13.96 -24.71 8.48
C ALA A 68 13.03 -24.73 7.24
N ALA A 69 11.96 -25.53 7.28
CA ALA A 69 11.00 -25.64 6.19
C ALA A 69 10.20 -24.34 6.01
N GLU A 70 9.72 -23.73 7.10
CA GLU A 70 9.04 -22.42 7.08
C GLU A 70 9.95 -21.35 6.50
N ARG A 71 11.22 -21.29 6.93
CA ARG A 71 12.17 -20.31 6.40
C ARG A 71 12.43 -20.50 4.90
N ALA A 72 12.53 -21.74 4.44
CA ALA A 72 12.69 -22.03 3.02
C ALA A 72 11.47 -21.58 2.19
N ALA A 73 10.26 -21.83 2.71
CA ALA A 73 9.01 -21.38 2.09
C ALA A 73 8.89 -19.85 2.09
N ALA A 74 9.25 -19.19 3.20
CA ALA A 74 9.27 -17.73 3.33
C ALA A 74 10.21 -17.09 2.29
N LEU A 75 11.42 -17.64 2.12
CA LEU A 75 12.38 -17.18 1.12
C LEU A 75 11.84 -17.36 -0.31
N ALA A 76 11.26 -18.53 -0.61
CA ALA A 76 10.69 -18.79 -1.94
C ALA A 76 9.53 -17.83 -2.27
N ALA A 77 8.65 -17.57 -1.31
CA ALA A 77 7.55 -16.61 -1.45
C ALA A 77 8.09 -15.19 -1.68
N ARG A 78 9.05 -14.75 -0.87
CA ARG A 78 9.70 -13.45 -1.01
C ARG A 78 10.38 -13.27 -2.36
N GLU A 79 11.12 -14.26 -2.85
CA GLU A 79 11.77 -14.19 -4.16
C GLU A 79 10.76 -14.21 -5.32
N THR A 80 9.59 -14.81 -5.12
CA THR A 80 8.49 -14.75 -6.09
C THR A 80 7.90 -13.35 -6.14
N LEU A 81 7.61 -12.74 -4.98
CA LEU A 81 7.10 -11.37 -4.93
C LEU A 81 8.12 -10.37 -5.48
N LYS A 82 9.41 -10.50 -5.12
CA LYS A 82 10.49 -9.67 -5.69
C LYS A 82 10.50 -9.68 -7.21
N ARG A 83 10.47 -10.86 -7.82
CA ARG A 83 10.47 -10.99 -9.29
C ARG A 83 9.23 -10.36 -9.93
N ALA A 84 8.11 -10.34 -9.22
CA ALA A 84 6.86 -9.78 -9.72
C ALA A 84 6.82 -8.25 -9.65
N VAL A 85 7.31 -7.64 -8.56
CA VAL A 85 7.05 -6.21 -8.30
C VAL A 85 8.28 -5.33 -8.12
N LEU A 86 9.44 -5.87 -7.71
CA LEU A 86 10.56 -5.03 -7.26
C LEU A 86 11.06 -4.11 -8.39
N GLY A 87 11.06 -2.80 -8.13
CA GLY A 87 11.46 -1.77 -9.10
C GLY A 87 10.41 -1.46 -10.17
N ALA A 88 9.30 -2.20 -10.23
CA ALA A 88 8.22 -1.97 -11.18
C ALA A 88 7.24 -0.90 -10.70
N ALA A 89 6.59 -0.23 -11.65
CA ALA A 89 5.39 0.55 -11.39
C ALA A 89 4.20 -0.39 -11.16
N VAL A 90 3.50 -0.21 -10.06
CA VAL A 90 2.37 -1.04 -9.62
C VAL A 90 1.13 -0.18 -9.39
N GLN A 91 -0.04 -0.80 -9.54
CA GLN A 91 -1.34 -0.22 -9.22
C GLN A 91 -1.92 -0.95 -8.02
N LEU A 92 -2.19 -0.21 -6.95
CA LEU A 92 -2.79 -0.73 -5.72
C LEU A 92 -4.30 -0.51 -5.76
N TRP A 93 -5.05 -1.57 -5.51
CA TRP A 93 -6.51 -1.57 -5.49
C TRP A 93 -7.02 -1.89 -4.09
N ASP A 94 -8.23 -1.43 -3.77
CA ASP A 94 -8.87 -1.67 -2.46
C ASP A 94 -7.95 -1.34 -1.28
N VAL A 95 -7.27 -0.19 -1.37
CA VAL A 95 -6.27 0.24 -0.40
C VAL A 95 -6.98 0.71 0.86
N ARG A 96 -6.67 0.07 2.00
CA ARG A 96 -7.28 0.36 3.31
C ARG A 96 -6.19 0.37 4.36
N TRP A 97 -6.44 1.07 5.47
CA TRP A 97 -5.56 1.00 6.64
C TRP A 97 -5.58 -0.40 7.28
N ASP A 98 -4.41 -1.00 7.50
CA ASP A 98 -4.23 -2.07 8.48
C ASP A 98 -4.10 -1.48 9.89
N LYS A 99 -4.26 -2.35 10.91
CA LYS A 99 -4.13 -2.01 12.34
C LYS A 99 -2.79 -1.36 12.73
N TYR A 100 -1.76 -1.42 11.87
CA TYR A 100 -0.43 -0.86 12.11
C TYR A 100 -0.10 0.37 11.26
N GLY A 101 -1.08 0.93 10.54
CA GLY A 101 -0.84 2.12 9.72
C GLY A 101 -0.06 1.83 8.43
N GLY A 102 -0.28 0.66 7.85
CA GLY A 102 0.15 0.27 6.50
C GLY A 102 -1.02 -0.33 5.75
#